data_AF-V7HV18-F1
#
_entry.id   AF-V7HV18-F1
#
_cell.length_a   1.000
_cell.length_b   1.000
_cell.length_c   1.000
_cell.angle_alpha   90.00
_cell.angle_beta   90.00
_cell.angle_gamma   90.00
#
_symmetry.space_group_name_H-M   'P 1'
#
loop_
_entity.id
_entity.type
_entity.pdbx_description
1 polymer ?
#
loop_
_entity_poly.entity_id
_entity_poly.type
_entity_poly.pdbx_seq_one_letter_code
_entity_poly.pdbx_strand_id
1 'polypeptide(L)'
;MTWLRKQWKARLRGGKNMNPFEIKVIPEVLEKIIKKYIDELFDRYLTGKTWTLDKFRKECCGGKAKEWVTLYILSEFADEIDYRQPGGWLVPSKGRGNAWIIRAKQACEWMDKNFTRIEWERKLGR
;
A
#
# COMPACT_ATOMS: atom_id res chain seq x y z
N MET A 1 38.04 8.31 -58.71
CA MET A 1 36.83 7.69 -58.12
C MET A 1 36.95 7.28 -56.64
N THR A 2 38.01 7.67 -55.93
CA THR A 2 38.31 7.26 -54.54
C THR A 2 38.09 8.36 -53.49
N TRP A 3 37.92 9.62 -53.92
CA TRP A 3 37.72 10.77 -53.03
C TRP A 3 36.25 10.92 -52.56
N LEU A 4 35.28 10.69 -53.44
CA LEU A 4 33.84 10.80 -53.13
C LEU A 4 33.33 9.72 -52.14
N ARG A 5 33.91 8.51 -52.17
CA ARG A 5 33.55 7.42 -51.22
C ARG A 5 34.11 7.64 -49.81
N LYS A 6 35.23 8.37 -49.67
CA LYS A 6 35.80 8.72 -48.35
C LYS A 6 35.00 9.83 -47.65
N GLN A 7 34.46 10.78 -48.41
CA GLN A 7 33.65 11.88 -47.85
C GLN A 7 32.32 11.40 -47.26
N TRP A 8 31.66 10.42 -47.88
CA TRP A 8 30.39 9.85 -47.37
C TRP A 8 30.57 8.97 -46.13
N LYS A 9 31.67 8.19 -46.03
CA LYS A 9 31.97 7.34 -44.85
C LYS A 9 32.41 8.12 -43.61
N ALA A 10 32.78 9.39 -43.74
CA ALA A 10 33.10 10.26 -42.60
C ALA A 10 31.83 10.84 -41.94
N ARG A 11 30.73 10.99 -42.70
CA ARG A 11 29.48 11.60 -42.21
C ARG A 11 28.61 10.65 -41.37
N LEU A 12 28.85 9.33 -41.44
CA LEU A 12 28.05 8.31 -40.75
C LEU A 12 28.65 7.81 -39.42
N ARG A 13 29.78 8.36 -38.95
CA ARG A 13 30.44 7.93 -37.70
C ARG A 13 30.29 8.90 -36.52
N GLY A 14 29.51 9.96 -36.69
CA GLY A 14 29.34 11.02 -35.69
C GLY A 14 27.90 11.32 -35.31
N GLY A 15 26.96 10.41 -35.58
CA GLY A 15 25.59 10.53 -35.09
C GLY A 15 25.56 10.25 -33.60
N LYS A 16 25.93 11.24 -32.76
CA LYS A 16 25.46 11.25 -31.38
C LYS A 16 23.94 11.09 -31.47
N ASN A 17 23.36 10.08 -30.83
CA ASN A 17 21.93 10.03 -30.55
C ASN A 17 21.60 11.26 -29.70
N MET A 18 21.44 12.41 -30.34
CA MET A 18 20.90 13.60 -29.73
C MET A 18 19.40 13.39 -29.71
N ASN A 19 18.92 12.85 -28.59
CA ASN A 19 17.53 13.08 -28.24
C ASN A 19 17.40 14.61 -28.11
N PRO A 20 16.63 15.31 -28.97
CA PRO A 20 16.67 16.77 -29.08
C PRO A 20 16.07 17.49 -27.86
N PHE A 21 15.60 16.74 -26.87
CA PHE A 21 15.03 17.25 -25.63
C PHE A 21 15.73 16.60 -24.43
N GLU A 22 16.35 17.42 -23.60
CA GLU A 22 16.83 17.02 -22.27
C GLU A 22 15.63 17.07 -21.31
N ILE A 23 15.04 15.91 -21.02
CA ILE A 23 13.96 15.81 -20.03
C ILE A 23 14.59 15.89 -18.65
N LYS A 24 14.47 17.05 -18.00
CA LYS A 24 14.83 17.21 -16.59
C LYS A 24 13.64 16.78 -15.74
N VAL A 25 13.81 15.67 -15.02
CA VAL A 25 12.83 15.21 -14.03
C VAL A 25 12.92 16.14 -12.84
N ILE A 26 11.82 16.83 -12.53
CA ILE A 26 11.69 17.62 -11.30
C ILE A 26 11.21 16.65 -10.21
N PRO A 27 12.03 16.34 -9.19
CA PRO A 27 11.71 15.31 -8.19
C PRO A 27 10.35 15.55 -7.50
N GLU A 28 10.05 16.79 -7.14
CA GLU A 28 8.79 17.16 -6.47
C GLU A 28 7.54 16.88 -7.33
N VAL A 29 7.64 17.12 -8.65
CA VAL A 29 6.53 16.87 -9.59
C VAL A 29 6.35 15.37 -9.75
N LEU A 30 7.46 14.61 -9.81
CA LEU A 30 7.43 13.16 -9.89
C LEU A 30 6.78 12.56 -8.64
N GLU A 31 7.17 12.99 -7.44
CA GLU A 31 6.57 12.54 -6.18
C GLU A 31 5.07 12.79 -6.13
N LYS A 32 4.61 13.97 -6.58
CA LYS A 32 3.16 14.28 -6.65
C LYS A 32 2.41 13.36 -7.60
N ILE A 33 2.98 13.08 -8.78
CA ILE A 33 2.37 12.18 -9.76
C ILE A 33 2.31 10.76 -9.19
N ILE A 34 3.40 10.27 -8.62
CA ILE A 34 3.47 8.93 -8.02
C ILE A 34 2.44 8.81 -6.90
N LYS A 35 2.40 9.78 -5.97
CA LYS A 35 1.44 9.79 -4.87
C LYS A 35 0.00 9.74 -5.37
N LYS A 36 -0.35 10.58 -6.36
CA LYS A 36 -1.68 10.58 -6.97
C LYS A 36 -2.05 9.21 -7.55
N TYR A 37 -1.16 8.59 -8.33
CA TYR A 37 -1.41 7.28 -8.92
C TYR A 37 -1.57 6.19 -7.87
N ILE A 38 -0.76 6.23 -6.81
CA ILE A 38 -0.87 5.30 -5.68
C ILE A 38 -2.22 5.48 -4.99
N ASP A 39 -2.61 6.71 -4.66
CA ASP A 39 -3.90 7.00 -4.00
C ASP A 39 -5.08 6.50 -4.85
N GLU A 40 -5.07 6.72 -6.17
CA GLU A 40 -6.09 6.23 -7.11
C GLU A 40 -6.15 4.70 -7.21
N LEU A 41 -5.01 4.02 -7.07
CA LEU A 41 -4.95 2.56 -7.03
C LEU A 41 -5.52 2.04 -5.70
N PHE A 42 -5.10 2.62 -4.57
CA PHE A 42 -5.64 2.30 -3.25
C PHE A 42 -7.15 2.49 -3.21
N ASP A 43 -7.65 3.59 -3.78
CA ASP A 43 -9.08 3.86 -3.86
C ASP A 43 -9.81 2.80 -4.69
N ARG A 44 -9.29 2.42 -5.86
CA ARG A 44 -9.92 1.37 -6.69
C ARG A 44 -9.94 0.00 -6.02
N TYR A 45 -8.84 -0.38 -5.37
CA TYR A 45 -8.69 -1.75 -4.86
C TYR A 45 -9.27 -1.95 -3.47
N LEU A 46 -9.30 -0.92 -2.62
CA LEU A 46 -9.71 -1.05 -1.22
C LEU A 46 -10.99 -0.31 -0.86
N THR A 47 -11.42 0.71 -1.63
CA THR A 47 -12.66 1.44 -1.31
C THR A 47 -13.87 0.52 -1.48
N GLY A 48 -14.73 0.49 -0.45
CA GLY A 48 -15.92 -0.36 -0.42
C GLY A 48 -15.63 -1.86 -0.26
N LYS A 49 -14.35 -2.27 -0.13
CA LYS A 49 -13.98 -3.66 0.13
C LYS A 49 -13.96 -3.95 1.62
N THR A 50 -14.50 -5.11 1.96
CA THR A 50 -14.44 -5.65 3.31
C THR A 50 -13.66 -6.96 3.33
N TRP A 51 -12.94 -7.18 4.42
CA TRP A 51 -12.18 -8.39 4.65
C TRP A 51 -12.78 -9.21 5.79
N THR A 52 -12.51 -10.52 5.72
CA THR A 52 -12.65 -11.41 6.87
C THR A 52 -11.47 -11.20 7.82
N LEU A 53 -11.62 -11.65 9.07
CA LEU A 53 -10.52 -11.65 10.04
C LEU A 53 -9.29 -12.43 9.54
N ASP A 54 -9.49 -13.51 8.77
CA ASP A 54 -8.38 -14.28 8.21
C ASP A 54 -7.60 -13.52 7.13
N LYS A 55 -8.28 -12.73 6.31
CA LYS A 55 -7.60 -11.88 5.34
C LYS A 55 -6.87 -10.74 6.05
N PHE A 56 -7.53 -10.05 6.97
CA PHE A 56 -6.92 -8.96 7.74
C PHE A 56 -5.65 -9.38 8.47
N ARG A 57 -5.65 -10.51 9.20
CA ARG A 57 -4.45 -10.97 9.91
C ARG A 57 -3.26 -11.27 8.98
N LYS A 58 -3.54 -11.76 7.77
CA LYS A 58 -2.52 -12.10 6.77
C LYS A 58 -1.92 -10.85 6.13
N GLU A 59 -2.77 -9.89 5.77
CA GLU A 59 -2.34 -8.67 5.08
C GLU A 59 -1.73 -7.64 6.04
N CYS A 60 -2.36 -7.38 7.19
CA CYS A 60 -1.97 -6.28 8.07
C CYS A 60 -1.24 -6.71 9.33
N CYS A 61 -1.41 -7.96 9.77
CA CYS A 61 -0.86 -8.41 11.06
C CYS A 61 0.26 -9.44 10.88
N GLY A 62 0.97 -9.47 9.74
CA GLY A 62 2.10 -10.39 9.53
C GLY A 62 1.75 -11.87 9.66
N GLY A 63 0.50 -12.25 9.42
CA GLY A 63 0.03 -13.63 9.53
C GLY A 63 -0.17 -14.14 10.96
N LYS A 64 -0.22 -13.26 11.97
CA LYS A 64 -0.45 -13.64 13.37
C LYS A 64 -1.70 -14.53 13.55
N ALA A 65 -1.70 -15.29 14.64
CA ALA A 65 -2.82 -16.15 15.01
C ALA A 65 -4.10 -15.33 15.22
N LYS A 66 -5.26 -15.96 14.97
CA LYS A 66 -6.56 -15.29 15.08
C LYS A 66 -6.80 -14.76 16.50
N GLU A 67 -6.44 -15.57 17.49
CA GLU A 67 -6.58 -15.28 18.92
C GLU A 67 -5.70 -14.09 19.31
N TRP A 68 -4.46 -14.05 18.80
CA TRP A 68 -3.53 -12.94 19.01
C TRP A 68 -4.09 -11.63 18.47
N VAL A 69 -4.59 -11.63 17.24
CA VAL A 69 -5.18 -10.42 16.63
C VAL A 69 -6.45 -10.01 17.36
N THR A 70 -7.28 -10.97 17.77
CA THR A 70 -8.51 -10.67 18.51
C THR A 70 -8.21 -10.01 19.86
N LEU A 71 -7.20 -10.49 20.59
CA LEU A 71 -6.86 -9.97 21.90
C LEU A 71 -6.12 -8.62 21.81
N TYR A 72 -4.99 -8.59 21.09
CA TYR A 72 -4.06 -7.47 21.14
C TYR A 72 -4.33 -6.37 20.11
N ILE A 73 -5.22 -6.61 19.16
CA ILE A 73 -5.67 -5.57 18.22
C ILE A 73 -7.15 -5.28 18.46
N LEU A 74 -8.01 -6.28 18.25
CA LEU A 74 -9.44 -6.02 18.19
C LEU A 74 -10.06 -5.66 19.55
N SER A 75 -9.59 -6.29 20.63
CA SER A 75 -10.08 -6.00 21.98
C SER A 75 -9.34 -4.84 22.62
N GLU A 76 -8.02 -4.76 22.47
CA GLU A 76 -7.19 -3.74 23.11
C GLU A 76 -7.46 -2.32 22.59
N PHE A 77 -7.78 -2.19 21.30
CA PHE A 77 -8.07 -0.90 20.64
C PHE A 77 -9.56 -0.77 20.24
N ALA A 78 -10.45 -1.50 20.92
CA ALA A 78 -11.87 -1.58 20.55
C ALA A 78 -12.57 -0.21 20.49
N ASP A 79 -12.17 0.71 21.36
CA ASP A 79 -12.66 2.08 21.46
C ASP A 79 -12.24 2.99 20.30
N GLU A 80 -11.16 2.65 19.59
CA GLU A 80 -10.72 3.38 18.39
C GLU A 80 -11.27 2.78 17.09
N ILE A 81 -11.45 1.46 17.05
CA ILE A 81 -11.68 0.73 15.80
C ILE A 81 -13.13 0.28 15.59
N ASP A 82 -14.01 0.34 16.59
CA ASP A 82 -15.43 0.01 16.44
C ASP A 82 -16.09 0.90 15.39
N TYR A 83 -16.85 0.32 14.46
CA TYR A 83 -17.49 1.02 13.34
C TYR A 83 -18.39 2.20 13.72
N ARG A 84 -18.83 2.28 14.97
CA ARG A 84 -19.63 3.41 15.51
C ARG A 84 -18.78 4.64 15.83
N GLN A 85 -17.47 4.48 15.89
CA GLN A 85 -16.53 5.55 16.19
C GLN A 85 -16.09 6.28 14.92
N PRO A 86 -15.74 7.57 15.01
CA PRO A 86 -15.15 8.30 13.89
C PRO A 86 -13.89 7.60 13.39
N GLY A 87 -13.90 7.13 12.14
CA GLY A 87 -12.77 6.41 11.55
C GLY A 87 -12.68 4.93 11.91
N GLY A 88 -13.57 4.42 12.78
CA GLY A 88 -13.61 3.02 13.14
C GLY A 88 -13.94 2.12 11.93
N TRP A 89 -13.39 0.92 11.89
CA TRP A 89 -13.36 0.07 10.70
C TRP A 89 -13.80 -1.37 10.94
N LEU A 90 -14.15 -1.71 12.18
CA LEU A 90 -14.49 -3.04 12.62
C LEU A 90 -15.97 -3.13 12.99
N VAL A 91 -16.71 -4.00 12.29
CA VAL A 91 -18.00 -4.48 12.78
C VAL A 91 -17.75 -5.80 13.54
N PRO A 92 -17.96 -5.83 14.87
CA PRO A 92 -17.65 -6.99 15.67
C PRO A 92 -18.57 -8.17 15.35
N SER A 93 -18.00 -9.38 15.43
CA SER A 93 -18.80 -10.61 15.37
C SER A 93 -19.74 -10.69 16.58
N LYS A 94 -21.00 -11.03 16.34
CA LYS A 94 -22.01 -11.28 17.39
C LYS A 94 -22.21 -12.78 17.67
N GLY A 95 -21.25 -13.62 17.28
CA GLY A 95 -21.36 -15.08 17.39
C GLY A 95 -21.82 -15.76 16.11
N ARG A 96 -22.41 -16.96 16.24
CA ARG A 96 -22.67 -17.88 15.13
C ARG A 96 -23.49 -17.21 14.02
N GLY A 97 -22.99 -17.27 12.78
CA GLY A 97 -23.62 -16.63 11.61
C GLY A 97 -23.25 -15.16 11.38
N ASN A 98 -22.65 -14.48 12.37
CA ASN A 98 -22.23 -13.08 12.25
C ASN A 98 -20.71 -12.98 12.18
N ALA A 99 -20.15 -12.99 10.98
CA ALA A 99 -18.71 -12.83 10.78
C ALA A 99 -18.27 -11.39 11.11
N TRP A 100 -16.99 -11.23 11.47
CA TRP A 100 -16.35 -9.93 11.52
C TRP A 100 -16.36 -9.28 10.14
N ILE A 101 -16.68 -7.99 10.07
CA ILE A 101 -16.58 -7.19 8.84
C ILE A 101 -15.53 -6.11 9.07
N ILE A 102 -14.45 -6.16 8.28
CA ILE A 102 -13.31 -5.26 8.41
C ILE A 102 -13.25 -4.40 7.16
N ARG A 103 -13.36 -3.07 7.27
CA ARG A 103 -13.19 -2.18 6.11
C ARG A 103 -11.72 -2.10 5.74
N ALA A 104 -11.35 -2.63 4.57
CA ALA A 104 -9.96 -2.92 4.23
C ALA A 104 -9.07 -1.67 4.24
N LYS A 105 -9.50 -0.60 3.55
CA LYS A 105 -8.74 0.65 3.46
C LYS A 105 -8.45 1.25 4.85
N GLN A 106 -9.50 1.45 5.65
CA GLN A 106 -9.37 2.06 6.97
C GLN A 106 -8.56 1.19 7.94
N ALA A 107 -8.69 -0.14 7.84
CA ALA A 107 -7.89 -1.05 8.66
C ALA A 107 -6.40 -0.95 8.32
N CYS A 108 -6.03 -0.92 7.03
CA CYS A 108 -4.64 -0.71 6.62
C CYS A 108 -4.10 0.64 7.12
N GLU A 109 -4.83 1.73 6.87
CA GLU A 109 -4.42 3.07 7.30
C GLU A 109 -4.25 3.18 8.82
N TRP A 110 -5.13 2.54 9.60
CA TRP A 110 -5.02 2.51 11.05
C TRP A 110 -3.81 1.68 11.48
N MET A 111 -3.57 0.52 10.87
CA MET A 111 -2.42 -0.34 11.19
C MET A 111 -1.08 0.36 10.90
N ASP A 112 -0.97 1.08 9.78
CA ASP A 112 0.23 1.84 9.43
C ASP A 112 0.51 2.94 10.46
N LYS A 113 -0.53 3.69 10.86
CA LYS A 113 -0.39 4.78 11.84
C LYS A 113 -0.06 4.29 13.24
N ASN A 114 -0.51 3.09 13.60
CA ASN A 114 -0.41 2.56 14.96
C ASN A 114 0.63 1.43 15.08
N PHE A 115 1.40 1.17 14.03
CA PHE A 115 2.34 0.05 13.95
C PHE A 115 3.30 -0.01 15.16
N THR A 116 3.77 1.15 15.63
CA THR A 116 4.70 1.28 16.76
C THR A 116 4.06 1.15 18.13
N ARG A 117 2.73 1.34 18.24
CA ARG A 117 1.97 1.18 19.49
C ARG A 117 1.71 -0.30 19.81
N ILE A 118 1.78 -1.15 18.79
CA ILE A 118 1.48 -2.58 18.89
C ILE A 118 2.74 -3.31 19.38
N GLU A 119 2.61 -4.03 20.50
CA GLU A 119 3.67 -4.90 20.98
C GLU A 119 3.63 -6.26 20.25
N TRP A 120 4.27 -6.32 19.09
CA TRP A 120 4.20 -7.44 18.15
C TRP A 120 4.70 -8.80 18.69
N GLU A 121 5.54 -8.78 19.73
CA GLU A 121 6.15 -9.98 20.31
C GLU A 121 5.35 -10.56 21.48
N ARG A 122 4.20 -9.96 21.84
CA ARG A 122 3.33 -10.49 22.88
C ARG A 122 2.99 -11.96 22.64
N LYS A 123 3.10 -12.76 23.68
CA LYS A 123 2.74 -14.18 23.67
C LYS A 123 1.35 -14.32 24.28
N LEU A 124 0.52 -15.15 23.65
CA LEU A 124 -0.74 -15.57 24.26
C LEU A 124 -0.42 -16.21 25.61
N GLY A 125 -1.10 -15.76 26.68
CA GLY A 125 -1.04 -16.41 27.98
C GLY A 125 -1.40 -17.89 27.81
N ARG A 126 -0.59 -18.77 28.40
CA ARG A 126 -0.89 -20.20 28.46
C ARG A 126 -2.09 -20.47 29.33
#